data_AF-A0A4V1P931-F1
#
_entry.id   AF-A0A4V1P931-F1
#
_cell.length_a   1.000
_cell.length_b   1.000
_cell.length_c   1.000
_cell.angle_alpha   90.00
_cell.angle_beta   90.00
_cell.angle_gamma   90.00
#
_symmetry.space_group_name_H-M   'P 1'
#
loop_
_entity.id
_entity.type
_entity.pdbx_description
1 polymer ?
#
loop_
_entity_poly.entity_id
_entity_poly.type
_entity_poly.pdbx_seq_one_letter_code
_entity_poly.pdbx_strand_id
1 'polypeptide(L)' 'MNTHPSRTTAFDNRFTRPGPRADAAQAKPGASPQASYERYVALAKAKALTGDRVEAERYYQYAEHYQRLINGTAA' A
#
# COMPACT_ATOMS: atom_id res chain seq x y z
N MET A 1 -44.11 33.32 -15.98
CA MET A 1 -43.97 31.90 -15.58
C MET A 1 -42.50 31.56 -15.54
N ASN A 2 -42.01 31.15 -14.38
CA ASN A 2 -40.60 30.91 -14.07
C ASN A 2 -40.14 29.56 -14.66
N THR A 3 -38.91 29.50 -15.19
CA THR A 3 -38.21 28.23 -15.34
C THR A 3 -36.72 28.45 -15.14
N HIS A 4 -36.23 28.10 -13.95
CA HIS A 4 -34.81 27.95 -13.67
C HIS A 4 -34.41 26.53 -14.05
N PRO A 5 -33.48 26.30 -14.98
CA PRO A 5 -32.84 24.99 -15.07
C PRO A 5 -31.79 24.88 -13.96
N SER A 6 -32.10 24.02 -12.99
CA SER A 6 -31.24 23.59 -11.90
C SER A 6 -29.92 23.03 -12.43
N ARG A 7 -28.83 23.59 -11.92
CA ARG A 7 -27.45 23.18 -12.16
C ARG A 7 -27.18 21.91 -11.33
N THR A 8 -27.41 20.73 -11.88
CA THR A 8 -27.06 19.47 -11.22
C THR A 8 -25.54 19.28 -11.33
N THR A 9 -24.80 19.65 -10.28
CA THR A 9 -23.42 19.22 -10.10
C THR A 9 -23.41 17.74 -9.75
N ALA A 10 -23.39 16.88 -10.77
CA ALA A 10 -23.10 15.46 -10.58
C ALA A 10 -21.62 15.32 -10.19
N PHE A 11 -21.35 15.16 -8.89
CA PHE A 11 -20.07 14.62 -8.43
C PHE A 11 -20.02 13.15 -8.84
N ASP A 12 -19.43 12.87 -9.99
CA ASP A 12 -19.15 11.54 -10.52
C ASP A 12 -18.13 10.84 -9.62
N ASN A 13 -18.64 10.13 -8.61
CA ASN A 13 -17.85 9.39 -7.64
C ASN A 13 -17.36 8.09 -8.31
N ARG A 14 -16.30 8.17 -9.11
CA ARG A 14 -15.59 7.04 -9.77
C ARG A 14 -14.83 6.13 -8.79
N PHE A 15 -15.45 5.76 -7.68
CA PHE A 15 -14.89 4.80 -6.73
C PHE A 15 -15.48 3.39 -6.88
N THR A 16 -16.22 3.11 -7.95
CA THR A 16 -16.69 1.77 -8.30
C THR A 16 -15.99 1.27 -9.57
N ARG A 17 -14.83 0.65 -9.38
CA ARG A 17 -14.36 -0.37 -10.33
C ARG A 17 -14.05 -1.66 -9.58
N PRO A 18 -14.99 -2.61 -9.52
CA PRO A 18 -14.66 -4.00 -9.21
C PRO A 18 -14.14 -4.64 -10.51
N GLY A 19 -12.82 -4.67 -10.65
CA GLY A 19 -12.14 -5.53 -11.61
C GLY A 19 -11.36 -6.59 -10.84
N PRO A 20 -11.30 -7.85 -11.29
CA PRO A 20 -10.53 -8.88 -10.61
C PRO A 20 -9.06 -8.46 -10.66
N ARG A 21 -8.44 -8.23 -9.50
CA ARG A 21 -6.98 -8.11 -9.39
C ARG A 21 -6.38 -9.50 -9.55
N ALA A 22 -6.45 -10.04 -10.76
CA ALA A 22 -5.72 -11.21 -11.22
C ALA A 22 -4.29 -10.80 -11.64
N ASP A 23 -3.59 -10.10 -10.75
CA ASP A 23 -2.14 -9.95 -10.82
C ASP A 23 -1.57 -10.38 -9.46
N ALA A 24 -2.07 -11.51 -8.97
CA ALA A 24 -1.31 -12.33 -8.04
C ALA A 24 -0.24 -13.06 -8.86
N ALA A 25 1.01 -12.92 -8.44
CA ALA A 25 2.15 -13.71 -8.89
C ALA A 25 2.77 -13.37 -10.27
N GLN A 26 3.31 -12.16 -10.41
CA GLN A 26 4.64 -12.03 -11.04
C GLN A 26 5.64 -11.55 -10.00
N ALA A 27 5.93 -12.42 -9.03
CA ALA A 27 7.10 -12.30 -8.19
C ALA A 27 8.34 -12.46 -9.09
N LYS A 28 8.89 -11.32 -9.53
CA LYS A 28 10.20 -11.25 -10.17
C LYS A 28 11.23 -11.95 -9.28
N PRO A 29 12.13 -12.80 -9.82
CA PRO A 29 13.14 -13.51 -9.03
C PRO A 29 14.31 -12.58 -8.66
N GLY A 30 14.03 -11.47 -7.95
CA GLY A 30 15.00 -10.46 -7.57
C GLY A 30 15.13 -10.21 -6.06
N ALA A 31 14.09 -10.48 -5.27
CA ALA A 31 14.14 -10.52 -3.82
C ALA A 31 12.82 -11.14 -3.35
N SER A 32 12.86 -12.19 -2.54
CA SER A 32 11.63 -12.71 -1.97
C SER A 32 10.95 -11.61 -1.13
N PRO A 33 9.60 -11.54 -1.10
CA PRO A 33 8.89 -10.62 -0.22
C PRO A 33 9.35 -10.72 1.24
N GLN A 34 9.72 -11.94 1.67
CA GLN A 34 10.32 -12.21 2.97
C GLN A 34 11.69 -11.54 3.17
N ALA A 35 12.60 -11.63 2.20
CA ALA A 35 13.89 -10.94 2.28
C ALA A 35 13.73 -9.41 2.34
N SER A 36 12.73 -8.87 1.65
CA SER A 36 12.41 -7.43 1.71
C SER A 36 11.87 -7.05 3.08
N TYR A 37 10.94 -7.83 3.65
CA TYR A 37 10.45 -7.66 5.01
C TYR A 37 11.59 -7.61 6.04
N GLU A 38 12.46 -8.62 6.03
CA GLU A 38 13.58 -8.71 6.98
C GLU A 38 14.55 -7.52 6.85
N ARG A 39 14.87 -7.11 5.62
CA ARG A 39 15.69 -5.93 5.35
C ARG A 39 15.08 -4.66 5.96
N TYR A 40 13.79 -4.41 5.73
CA TYR A 40 13.14 -3.20 6.23
C TYR A 40 13.00 -3.18 7.75
N VAL A 41 12.78 -4.34 8.38
CA VAL A 41 12.80 -4.45 9.85
C VAL A 41 14.20 -4.12 10.40
N ALA A 42 15.27 -4.59 9.78
CA ALA A 42 16.63 -4.28 10.19
C ALA A 42 16.95 -2.78 10.07
N LEU A 43 16.56 -2.14 8.97
CA LEU A 43 16.73 -0.70 8.76
C LEU A 43 15.94 0.13 9.78
N ALA A 44 14.68 -0.25 10.04
CA ALA A 44 13.83 0.42 11.02
C ALA A 44 14.47 0.39 12.42
N LYS A 45 14.97 -0.78 12.85
CA LYS A 45 15.66 -0.94 14.13
C LYS A 45 16.94 -0.09 14.20
N ALA A 46 17.74 -0.06 13.14
CA ALA A 46 18.95 0.77 13.09
C ALA A 46 18.60 2.26 13.26
N LYS A 47 17.55 2.74 12.57
CA LYS A 47 17.08 4.13 12.68
C LYS A 47 16.52 4.47 14.07
N ALA A 48 15.78 3.54 14.66
CA ALA A 48 15.27 3.70 16.03
C ALA A 48 16.42 3.80 17.05
N LEU A 49 17.50 3.01 16.88
CA LEU A 49 18.69 3.08 17.74
C LEU A 49 19.46 4.39 17.59
N THR A 50 19.48 4.98 16.38
CA THR A 50 20.07 6.30 16.16
C THR A 50 19.17 7.46 16.59
N GLY A 51 17.97 7.18 17.12
CA GLY A 51 16.99 8.19 17.55
C GLY A 51 16.13 8.78 16.44
N ASP A 52 16.28 8.31 15.20
CA ASP A 52 15.54 8.76 14.02
C ASP A 52 14.21 8.00 13.92
N ARG A 53 13.27 8.38 14.81
CA ARG A 53 11.96 7.70 14.93
C ARG A 53 11.11 7.82 13.67
N VAL A 54 11.16 8.95 12.98
CA VAL A 54 10.35 9.20 11.76
C VAL A 54 10.78 8.28 10.62
N GLU A 55 12.08 8.15 10.36
CA GLU A 55 12.56 7.19 9.36
C GLU A 55 12.32 5.73 9.81
N ALA A 56 12.44 5.44 11.11
CA ALA A 56 12.13 4.09 11.63
C ALA A 56 10.68 3.70 11.33
N GLU A 57 9.71 4.57 11.60
CA GLU A 57 8.29 4.35 11.29
C GLU A 57 8.04 4.17 9.80
N ARG A 58 8.69 4.98 8.96
CA ARG A 58 8.63 4.84 7.50
C ARG A 58 9.09 3.45 7.06
N TYR A 59 10.20 2.94 7.60
CA TYR A 59 10.66 1.58 7.31
C TYR A 59 9.74 0.50 7.85
N TYR A 60 9.11 0.70 9.01
CA TYR A 60 8.11 -0.23 9.52
C TYR A 60 6.88 -0.33 8.62
N GLN A 61 6.42 0.76 8.02
CA GLN A 61 5.33 0.72 7.04
C GLN A 61 5.70 -0.09 5.80
N TYR A 62 6.95 0.04 5.31
CA TYR A 62 7.42 -0.81 4.21
C TYR A 62 7.49 -2.29 4.61
N ALA A 63 7.98 -2.61 5.81
CA ALA A 63 7.98 -3.97 6.31
C ALA A 63 6.54 -4.54 6.38
N GLU A 64 5.60 -3.78 6.92
CA GLU A 64 4.19 -4.19 7.01
C GLU A 64 3.59 -4.46 5.62
N HIS A 65 3.92 -3.64 4.63
CA HIS A 65 3.49 -3.87 3.24
C HIS A 65 3.91 -5.25 2.73
N TYR A 66 5.18 -5.63 2.91
CA TYR A 66 5.67 -6.95 2.50
C TYR A 66 5.08 -8.08 3.34
N GLN A 67 4.84 -7.86 4.64
CA GLN A 67 4.16 -8.84 5.47
C GLN A 67 2.73 -9.12 4.97
N ARG A 68 1.99 -8.07 4.59
CA ARG A 68 0.65 -8.21 3.99
C ARG A 68 0.71 -8.93 2.64
N LEU A 69 1.73 -8.69 1.82
CA LEU A 69 1.95 -9.43 0.57
C LEU A 69 2.21 -10.92 0.85
N ILE A 70 3.10 -11.27 1.77
CA ILE A 70 3.40 -12.66 2.14
C ILE A 70 2.12 -13.37 2.60
N ASN A 71 1.36 -12.73 3.50
CA ASN A 71 0.12 -13.30 4.02
C ASN A 71 -0.98 -13.39 2.95
N GLY A 72 -1.05 -12.43 2.03
CA GLY A 72 -2.00 -12.43 0.93
C GLY A 72 -1.64 -13.40 -0.20
N THR A 73 -0.37 -13.79 -0.34
CA THR A 73 0.07 -14.86 -1.25
C THR A 73 -0.14 -16.26 -0.69
N ALA A 74 -0.39 -16.39 0.62
CA ALA A 74 -0.56 -17.67 1.31
C ALA A 74 -2.03 -18.13 1.42
N ALA A 75 -2.96 -17.45 0.75
CA ALA A 75 -4.40 -17.76 0.70
C ALA A 75 -4.83 -18.19 -0.71
#